data_AF-A0A1W2A7W6-F1
#
_entry.id   AF-A0A1W2A7W6-F1
#
_cell.length_a   1.000
_cell.length_b   1.000
_cell.length_c   1.000
_cell.angle_alpha   90.00
_cell.angle_beta   90.00
_cell.angle_gamma   90.00
#
_symmetry.space_group_name_H-M   'P 1'
#
loop_
_entity.id
_entity.type
_entity.pdbx_description
1 polymer ?
#
loop_
_entity_poly.entity_id
_entity_poly.type
_entity_poly.pdbx_seq_one_letter_code
_entity_poly.pdbx_strand_id
1 'polypeptide(L)'
;MGEDNIRKHQCPSCGSNLTVDTEKQMYRCSFCGSTYDYEYFREEQMHELAATYLARKENRAAIDAYHFILNKDPHDFLALRGLMLAAGDLRDIDNLAKEDIRDDFRYDTRLVAEAREKAGTDDKEYFEEFTDIYNDLKTNSDLVHEIDNLRKERRVIEDTIAISEKEKRESYFKDKSGNEYHPMFVFVLFWVIVSLLTIGGIVLLFVCRDMSTGIDACVFILIADIILAALNLKIAYPRLQEIKAKEAAVGELYTKSGSLGGKVRELYHKTDKLKADLDSSIPKFIAKDKERTAQETL
;
A
#
# COMPACT_ATOMS: atom_id res chain seq x y z
N MET A 1 -42.64 19.52 33.53
CA MET A 1 -42.36 20.80 32.86
C MET A 1 -40.89 21.07 33.12
N GLY A 2 -40.04 20.72 32.15
CA GLY A 2 -38.61 20.92 32.26
C GLY A 2 -38.30 22.40 32.04
N GLU A 3 -37.56 23.00 32.95
CA GLU A 3 -36.95 24.31 32.73
C GLU A 3 -35.90 24.15 31.63
N ASP A 4 -36.28 24.49 30.41
CA ASP A 4 -35.33 24.64 29.32
C ASP A 4 -34.30 25.69 29.73
N ASN A 5 -33.04 25.27 29.75
CA ASN A 5 -31.89 26.11 30.04
C ASN A 5 -31.67 27.05 28.85
N ILE A 6 -32.53 28.05 28.70
CA ILE A 6 -32.46 29.07 27.65
C ILE A 6 -31.19 29.86 27.92
N ARG A 7 -30.12 29.58 27.15
CA ARG A 7 -28.90 30.38 27.14
C ARG A 7 -29.30 31.83 26.89
N LYS A 8 -29.10 32.69 27.88
CA LYS A 8 -29.44 34.12 27.79
C LYS A 8 -28.40 34.80 26.91
N HIS A 9 -28.80 35.27 25.74
CA HIS A 9 -27.95 36.10 24.88
C HIS A 9 -27.82 37.50 25.48
N GLN A 10 -26.60 38.05 25.50
CA GLN A 10 -26.35 39.42 25.96
C GLN A 10 -26.31 40.38 24.78
N CYS A 11 -26.84 41.59 24.98
CA CYS A 11 -26.90 42.64 23.98
C CYS A 11 -25.51 43.24 23.74
N PRO A 12 -24.95 43.19 22.52
CA PRO A 12 -23.64 43.78 22.20
C PRO A 12 -23.55 45.28 22.54
N SER A 13 -24.64 46.04 22.36
CA SER A 13 -24.62 47.49 22.60
C SER A 13 -24.59 47.90 24.08
N CYS A 14 -25.02 47.04 25.02
CA CYS A 14 -25.19 47.47 26.42
C CYS A 14 -25.01 46.39 27.49
N GLY A 15 -24.74 45.14 27.10
CA GLY A 15 -24.55 44.00 28.02
C GLY A 15 -25.82 43.44 28.67
N SER A 16 -27.00 44.05 28.47
CA SER A 16 -28.26 43.55 29.04
C SER A 16 -28.76 42.28 28.33
N ASN A 17 -29.63 41.51 28.98
CA ASN A 17 -30.21 40.30 28.39
C ASN A 17 -31.15 40.63 27.23
N LEU A 18 -31.00 39.87 26.14
CA LEU A 18 -31.90 39.90 25.01
C LEU A 18 -33.13 39.03 25.28
N THR A 19 -34.30 39.55 24.94
CA THR A 19 -35.56 38.82 24.94
C THR A 19 -35.91 38.43 23.52
N VAL A 20 -36.37 37.19 23.33
CA VAL A 20 -36.86 36.69 22.05
C VAL A 20 -38.20 37.34 21.71
N ASP A 21 -38.30 37.96 20.53
CA ASP A 21 -39.56 38.35 19.90
C ASP A 21 -39.95 37.24 18.89
N THR A 22 -40.83 36.34 19.33
CA THR A 22 -41.29 35.18 18.52
C THR A 22 -42.08 35.57 17.29
N GLU A 23 -42.75 36.73 17.29
CA GLU A 23 -43.58 37.16 16.15
C GLU A 23 -42.72 37.62 14.98
N LYS A 24 -41.60 38.27 15.28
CA LYS A 24 -40.71 38.85 14.27
C LYS A 24 -39.48 38.01 13.98
N GLN A 25 -39.27 36.95 14.75
CA GLN A 25 -38.06 36.13 14.70
C GLN A 25 -36.77 36.92 14.93
N MET A 26 -36.74 37.72 15.99
CA MET A 26 -35.58 38.55 16.30
C MET A 26 -35.39 38.69 17.81
N TYR A 27 -34.15 38.93 18.22
CA TYR A 27 -33.80 39.30 19.58
C TYR A 27 -33.97 40.80 19.79
N ARG A 28 -34.61 41.18 20.90
CA ARG A 28 -34.77 42.58 21.30
C ARG A 28 -34.14 42.82 22.66
N CYS A 29 -33.33 43.86 22.78
CA CYS A 29 -32.78 44.29 24.05
C CYS A 29 -33.81 45.10 24.84
N SER A 30 -34.13 44.63 26.04
CA SER A 30 -35.05 45.31 26.96
C SER A 30 -34.52 46.65 27.50
N PHE A 31 -33.20 46.83 27.50
CA PHE A 31 -32.55 48.02 28.05
C PHE A 31 -32.36 49.15 27.01
N CYS A 32 -31.58 48.92 25.96
CA CYS A 32 -31.29 49.96 24.95
C CYS A 32 -32.24 49.95 23.74
N GLY A 33 -33.13 48.96 23.63
CA GLY A 33 -34.10 48.86 22.53
C GLY A 33 -33.53 48.32 21.21
N SER A 34 -32.22 48.06 21.12
CA SER A 34 -31.58 47.45 19.95
C SER A 34 -32.23 46.10 19.59
N THR A 35 -32.29 45.80 18.30
CA THR A 35 -32.83 44.56 17.76
C THR A 35 -31.78 43.84 16.92
N TYR A 36 -31.70 42.52 17.04
CA TYR A 36 -30.77 41.67 16.31
C TYR A 36 -31.56 40.52 15.70
N ASP A 37 -31.23 40.14 14.47
CA ASP A 37 -31.84 38.96 13.85
C ASP A 37 -31.36 37.67 14.55
N TYR A 38 -32.13 36.58 14.47
CA TYR A 38 -31.69 35.28 14.96
C TYR A 38 -30.40 34.81 14.28
N GLU A 39 -30.21 35.17 13.01
CA GLU A 39 -29.02 34.82 12.25
C GLU A 39 -27.74 35.40 12.87
N TYR A 40 -27.81 36.61 13.43
CA TYR A 40 -26.68 37.30 14.04
C TYR A 40 -26.05 36.51 15.21
N PHE A 41 -26.87 35.88 16.07
CA PHE A 41 -26.36 35.06 17.18
C PHE A 41 -26.02 33.63 16.79
N ARG A 42 -26.54 33.15 15.65
CA ARG A 42 -26.07 31.90 15.05
C ARG A 42 -24.65 32.06 14.54
N GLU A 43 -24.33 33.21 13.93
CA GLU A 43 -23.04 33.50 13.29
C GLU A 43 -21.85 33.37 14.24
N GLU A 44 -21.89 34.01 15.42
CA GLU A 44 -20.80 33.95 16.41
C GLU A 44 -20.54 32.51 16.92
N GLN A 45 -21.52 31.61 16.81
CA GLN A 45 -21.40 30.21 17.23
C GLN A 45 -21.09 29.25 16.08
N MET A 46 -21.00 29.73 14.83
CA MET A 46 -20.81 28.83 13.68
C MET A 46 -19.45 28.15 13.70
N HIS A 47 -18.37 28.83 14.13
CA HIS A 47 -17.06 28.19 14.26
C HIS A 47 -17.07 27.09 15.33
N GLU A 48 -17.69 27.34 16.49
CA GLU A 48 -17.82 26.35 17.57
C GLU A 48 -18.68 25.16 17.14
N LEU A 49 -19.78 25.42 16.42
CA LEU A 49 -20.65 24.39 15.87
C LEU A 49 -19.93 23.53 14.83
N ALA A 50 -19.21 24.16 13.89
CA ALA A 50 -18.43 23.45 12.87
C ALA A 50 -17.31 22.60 13.50
N ALA A 51 -16.59 23.15 14.49
CA ALA A 51 -15.60 22.41 15.26
C ALA A 51 -16.21 21.23 16.02
N THR A 52 -17.43 21.40 16.55
CA THR A 52 -18.17 20.31 17.20
C THR A 52 -18.50 19.20 16.21
N TYR A 53 -18.90 19.53 14.98
CA TYR A 53 -19.12 18.53 13.92
C TYR A 53 -17.83 17.79 13.56
N LEU A 54 -16.70 18.49 13.41
CA LEU A 54 -15.38 17.87 13.20
C LEU A 54 -15.01 16.89 14.32
N ALA A 55 -15.15 17.32 15.58
CA ALA A 55 -14.83 16.47 16.73
C ALA A 55 -15.66 15.17 16.76
N ARG A 56 -16.91 15.24 16.28
CA ARG A 56 -17.83 14.10 16.14
C ARG A 56 -17.61 13.27 14.88
N LYS A 57 -16.67 13.65 14.00
CA LYS A 57 -16.45 13.05 12.66
C LYS A 57 -17.66 13.21 11.72
N GLU A 58 -18.45 14.26 11.91
CA GLU A 58 -19.56 14.61 11.03
C GLU A 58 -19.08 15.55 9.91
N ASN A 59 -18.10 15.09 9.12
CA ASN A 59 -17.32 15.97 8.22
C ASN A 59 -18.19 16.73 7.22
N ARG A 60 -19.27 16.13 6.70
CA ARG A 60 -20.18 16.82 5.79
C ARG A 60 -20.87 18.01 6.46
N ALA A 61 -21.37 17.83 7.68
CA ALA A 61 -21.99 18.91 8.44
C ALA A 61 -20.96 19.99 8.82
N ALA A 62 -19.72 19.60 9.11
CA ALA A 62 -18.62 20.54 9.34
C ALA A 62 -18.31 21.36 8.08
N ILE A 63 -18.18 20.72 6.91
CA ILE A 63 -17.95 21.37 5.62
C ILE A 63 -19.07 22.37 5.32
N ASP A 64 -20.34 21.96 5.45
CA ASP A 64 -21.48 22.85 5.22
C ASP A 64 -21.45 24.07 6.14
N ALA A 65 -21.12 23.88 7.42
CA ALA A 65 -20.99 24.96 8.39
C ALA A 65 -19.82 25.91 8.07
N TYR A 66 -18.65 25.39 7.70
CA TYR A 66 -17.52 26.22 7.27
C TYR A 66 -17.82 26.98 5.97
N HIS A 67 -18.45 26.35 4.99
CA HIS A 67 -18.88 27.02 3.76
C HIS A 67 -19.88 28.15 4.04
N PHE A 68 -20.77 27.98 5.02
CA PHE A 68 -21.67 29.06 5.43
C PHE A 68 -20.91 30.29 5.96
N ILE A 69 -19.85 30.07 6.76
CA ILE A 69 -18.98 31.15 7.24
C ILE A 69 -18.24 31.80 6.05
N LEU A 70 -17.64 30.97 5.18
CA LEU A 70 -16.87 31.41 4.01
C LEU A 70 -17.70 32.13 2.95
N ASN A 71 -19.03 31.95 2.92
CA ASN A 71 -19.90 32.71 2.05
C ASN A 71 -20.05 34.17 2.50
N LYS A 72 -19.80 34.46 3.78
CA LYS A 72 -19.87 35.81 4.37
C LYS A 72 -18.50 36.45 4.40
N ASP A 73 -17.51 35.71 4.88
CA ASP A 73 -16.11 36.11 4.87
C ASP A 73 -15.27 35.02 4.17
N PRO A 74 -15.01 35.16 2.86
CA PRO A 74 -14.22 34.19 2.11
C PRO A 74 -12.81 33.98 2.64
N HIS A 75 -12.27 34.94 3.39
CA HIS A 75 -10.90 34.93 3.89
C HIS A 75 -10.82 34.56 5.38
N ASP A 76 -11.92 34.11 6.00
CA ASP A 76 -11.94 33.69 7.40
C ASP A 76 -10.97 32.54 7.65
N PHE A 77 -9.86 32.85 8.32
CA PHE A 77 -8.76 31.91 8.55
C PHE A 77 -9.22 30.64 9.28
N LEU A 78 -10.04 30.78 10.33
CA LEU A 78 -10.50 29.66 11.15
C LEU A 78 -11.42 28.72 10.36
N ALA A 79 -12.26 29.27 9.48
CA ALA A 79 -13.13 28.49 8.62
C ALA A 79 -12.36 27.77 7.50
N LEU A 80 -11.38 28.44 6.87
CA LEU A 80 -10.49 27.81 5.87
C LEU A 80 -9.65 26.68 6.51
N ARG A 81 -9.10 26.92 7.71
CA ARG A 81 -8.39 25.90 8.49
C ARG A 81 -9.29 24.72 8.85
N GLY A 82 -10.51 24.99 9.28
CA GLY A 82 -11.52 23.97 9.55
C GLY A 82 -11.86 23.14 8.31
N LEU A 83 -11.94 23.79 7.15
CA LEU A 83 -12.18 23.12 5.87
C LEU A 83 -11.02 22.19 5.49
N MET A 84 -9.77 22.62 5.73
CA MET A 84 -8.59 21.77 5.55
C MET A 84 -8.66 20.53 6.45
N LEU A 85 -8.99 20.68 7.73
CA LEU A 85 -9.13 19.57 8.66
C LEU A 85 -10.24 18.60 8.21
N ALA A 86 -11.40 19.12 7.80
CA ALA A 86 -12.48 18.31 7.25
C ALA A 86 -12.07 17.54 6.00
N ALA A 87 -11.27 18.17 5.12
CA ALA A 87 -10.77 17.55 3.90
C ALA A 87 -9.94 16.29 4.18
N GLY A 88 -9.18 16.26 5.27
CA GLY A 88 -8.34 15.14 5.70
C GLY A 88 -8.97 14.20 6.75
N ASP A 89 -10.27 14.33 7.06
CA ASP A 89 -10.94 13.63 8.18
C ASP A 89 -10.21 13.79 9.53
N LEU A 90 -9.68 15.00 9.78
CA LEU A 90 -8.97 15.35 11.00
C LEU A 90 -9.91 16.06 11.97
N ARG A 91 -9.88 15.62 13.25
CA ARG A 91 -10.69 16.25 14.31
C ARG A 91 -10.10 17.57 14.80
N ASP A 92 -8.78 17.63 14.80
CA ASP A 92 -7.96 18.74 15.27
C ASP A 92 -6.59 18.65 14.58
N ILE A 93 -5.75 19.67 14.78
CA ILE A 93 -4.43 19.71 14.18
C ILE A 93 -3.47 18.68 14.78
N ASP A 94 -3.65 18.32 16.06
CA ASP A 94 -2.78 17.38 16.77
C ASP A 94 -2.93 15.95 16.23
N ASN A 95 -4.07 15.64 15.60
CA ASN A 95 -4.26 14.40 14.86
C ASN A 95 -3.17 14.16 13.79
N LEU A 96 -2.60 15.19 13.16
CA LEU A 96 -1.52 15.03 12.18
C LEU A 96 -0.31 14.25 12.73
N ALA A 97 -0.04 14.37 14.03
CA ALA A 97 1.08 13.70 14.67
C ALA A 97 0.84 12.21 14.94
N LYS A 98 -0.38 11.69 14.77
CA LYS A 98 -0.70 10.30 15.08
C LYS A 98 -0.22 9.36 13.97
N GLU A 99 0.41 8.25 14.37
CA GLU A 99 0.97 7.28 13.41
C GLU A 99 -0.11 6.57 12.58
N ASP A 100 -1.29 6.31 13.17
CA ASP A 100 -2.39 5.60 12.52
C ASP A 100 -2.95 6.33 11.29
N ILE A 101 -2.82 7.66 11.25
CA ILE A 101 -3.27 8.46 10.12
C ILE A 101 -2.38 8.24 8.89
N ARG A 102 -1.11 7.86 9.06
CA ARG A 102 -0.11 7.85 7.98
C ARG A 102 -0.25 6.67 7.02
N ASP A 103 -0.90 5.59 7.42
CA ASP A 103 -0.95 4.33 6.66
C ASP A 103 -2.08 4.27 5.62
N ASP A 104 -3.15 5.04 5.79
CA ASP A 104 -4.26 5.15 4.82
C ASP A 104 -4.75 6.61 4.70
N PHE A 105 -3.82 7.56 4.77
CA PHE A 105 -4.16 8.97 4.66
C PHE A 105 -4.76 9.28 3.30
N ARG A 106 -5.92 9.93 3.31
CA ARG A 106 -6.60 10.45 2.12
C ARG A 106 -7.19 11.80 2.46
N TYR A 107 -7.27 12.66 1.45
CA TYR A 107 -7.90 13.95 1.61
C TYR A 107 -8.65 14.37 0.34
N ASP A 108 -9.64 15.25 0.49
CA ASP A 108 -10.35 15.86 -0.63
C ASP A 108 -9.52 17.01 -1.23
N THR A 109 -8.94 16.76 -2.41
CA THR A 109 -8.11 17.73 -3.12
C THR A 109 -8.87 18.99 -3.53
N ARG A 110 -10.20 18.93 -3.67
CA ARG A 110 -11.01 20.09 -4.05
C ARG A 110 -11.14 21.06 -2.89
N LEU A 111 -11.42 20.55 -1.69
CA LEU A 111 -11.54 21.38 -0.49
C LEU A 111 -10.20 22.03 -0.12
N VAL A 112 -9.10 21.30 -0.29
CA VAL A 112 -7.75 21.85 -0.08
C VAL A 112 -7.43 22.96 -1.08
N ALA A 113 -7.74 22.74 -2.38
CA ALA A 113 -7.55 23.76 -3.40
C ALA A 113 -8.41 25.00 -3.12
N GLU A 114 -9.67 24.81 -2.73
CA GLU A 114 -10.59 25.89 -2.35
C GLU A 114 -10.05 26.68 -1.16
N ALA A 115 -9.60 26.02 -0.09
CA ALA A 115 -9.06 26.68 1.08
C ALA A 115 -7.82 27.53 0.73
N ARG A 116 -6.91 26.98 -0.09
CA ARG A 116 -5.70 27.66 -0.54
C ARG A 116 -5.98 28.85 -1.47
N GLU A 117 -6.97 28.73 -2.36
CA GLU A 117 -7.34 29.81 -3.29
C GLU A 117 -8.07 30.96 -2.60
N LYS A 118 -8.87 30.64 -1.58
CA LYS A 118 -9.60 31.62 -0.77
C LYS A 118 -8.75 32.22 0.36
N ALA A 119 -7.57 31.68 0.66
CA ALA A 119 -6.68 32.24 1.68
C ALA A 119 -6.32 33.70 1.39
N GLY A 120 -6.34 34.54 2.42
CA GLY A 120 -5.78 35.90 2.35
C GLY A 120 -4.29 35.86 2.02
N THR A 121 -3.73 36.98 1.56
CA THR A 121 -2.30 37.06 1.20
C THR A 121 -1.37 36.66 2.33
N ASP A 122 -1.75 37.00 3.56
CA ASP A 122 -0.94 36.82 4.76
C ASP A 122 -1.01 35.37 5.27
N ASP A 123 -2.08 34.64 4.93
CA ASP A 123 -2.29 33.25 5.33
C ASP A 123 -1.92 32.23 4.25
N LYS A 124 -1.64 32.69 3.03
CA LYS A 124 -1.38 31.82 1.89
C LYS A 124 -0.22 30.86 2.13
N GLU A 125 0.86 31.34 2.75
CA GLU A 125 2.02 30.51 3.11
C GLU A 125 1.63 29.38 4.07
N TYR A 126 0.76 29.65 5.06
CA TYR A 126 0.29 28.63 6.00
C TYR A 126 -0.50 27.52 5.29
N PHE A 127 -1.41 27.88 4.37
CA PHE A 127 -2.20 26.89 3.64
C PHE A 127 -1.40 26.14 2.57
N GLU A 128 -0.36 26.75 2.00
CA GLU A 128 0.60 26.05 1.14
C GLU A 128 1.38 25.00 1.95
N GLU A 129 1.94 25.36 3.11
CA GLU A 129 2.63 24.41 3.99
C GLU A 129 1.72 23.26 4.46
N PHE A 130 0.46 23.57 4.79
CA PHE A 130 -0.52 22.55 5.18
C PHE A 130 -0.83 21.60 4.01
N THR A 131 -0.94 22.14 2.79
CA THR A 131 -1.13 21.34 1.57
C THR A 131 0.05 20.41 1.32
N ASP A 132 1.27 20.89 1.53
CA ASP A 132 2.49 20.09 1.36
C ASP A 132 2.53 18.92 2.35
N ILE A 133 2.17 19.16 3.62
CA ILE A 133 2.04 18.08 4.62
C ILE A 133 1.02 17.02 4.17
N TYR A 134 -0.13 17.42 3.62
CA TYR A 134 -1.12 16.48 3.09
C TYR A 134 -0.60 15.67 1.91
N ASN A 135 0.15 16.30 1.01
CA ASN A 135 0.78 15.63 -0.12
C ASN A 135 1.81 14.60 0.33
N ASP A 136 2.64 14.95 1.31
CA ASP A 136 3.66 14.06 1.87
C ASP A 136 3.02 12.88 2.61
N LEU A 137 2.01 13.13 3.45
CA LEU A 137 1.24 12.08 4.13
C LEU A 137 0.58 11.12 3.13
N LYS A 138 -0.05 11.65 2.08
CA LYS A 138 -0.67 10.85 1.02
C LYS A 138 0.39 10.03 0.27
N THR A 139 1.52 10.64 -0.07
CA THR A 139 2.63 9.96 -0.74
C THR A 139 3.17 8.82 0.13
N ASN A 140 3.31 9.03 1.43
CA ASN A 140 3.71 7.99 2.37
C ASN A 140 2.72 6.82 2.39
N SER A 141 1.42 7.11 2.50
CA SER A 141 0.35 6.10 2.42
C SER A 141 0.40 5.31 1.11
N ASP A 142 0.51 6.01 -0.03
CA ASP A 142 0.59 5.39 -1.36
C ASP A 142 1.82 4.44 -1.47
N LEU A 143 2.98 4.84 -0.92
CA LEU A 143 4.19 4.00 -0.86
C LEU A 143 4.00 2.75 0.00
N VAL A 144 3.36 2.87 1.17
CA VAL A 144 3.07 1.74 2.07
C VAL A 144 2.16 0.72 1.38
N HIS A 145 1.08 1.18 0.72
CA HIS A 145 0.20 0.31 -0.07
C HIS A 145 0.93 -0.37 -1.22
N GLU A 146 1.83 0.33 -1.92
CA GLU A 146 2.64 -0.26 -2.99
C GLU A 146 3.57 -1.36 -2.46
N ILE A 147 4.24 -1.11 -1.33
CA ILE A 147 5.10 -2.11 -0.66
C ILE A 147 4.30 -3.37 -0.32
N ASP A 148 3.10 -3.22 0.24
CA ASP A 148 2.24 -4.35 0.60
C ASP A 148 1.75 -5.14 -0.61
N ASN A 149 1.42 -4.47 -1.71
CA ASN A 149 1.04 -5.11 -2.96
C ASN A 149 2.21 -5.91 -3.56
N LEU A 150 3.41 -5.32 -3.59
CA LEU A 150 4.62 -6.00 -4.09
C LEU A 150 5.00 -7.20 -3.20
N ARG A 151 4.80 -7.11 -1.89
CA ARG A 151 5.00 -8.23 -0.96
C ARG A 151 4.02 -9.37 -1.21
N LYS A 152 2.75 -9.06 -1.47
CA LYS A 152 1.74 -10.06 -1.85
C LYS A 152 2.11 -10.74 -3.16
N GLU A 153 2.49 -9.97 -4.19
CA GLU A 153 2.94 -10.54 -5.48
C GLU A 153 4.16 -11.45 -5.30
N ARG A 154 5.15 -10.98 -4.54
CA ARG A 154 6.35 -11.77 -4.25
C ARG A 154 6.02 -13.08 -3.54
N ARG A 155 5.10 -13.06 -2.57
CA ARG A 155 4.67 -14.28 -1.85
C ARG A 155 4.04 -15.30 -2.80
N VAL A 156 3.18 -14.85 -3.73
CA VAL A 156 2.58 -15.73 -4.75
C VAL A 156 3.65 -16.36 -5.65
N ILE A 157 4.69 -15.61 -6.02
CA ILE A 157 5.82 -16.16 -6.79
C ILE A 157 6.61 -17.19 -5.98
N GLU A 158 6.90 -16.89 -4.71
CA GLU A 158 7.60 -17.82 -3.81
C GLU A 158 6.81 -19.13 -3.61
N ASP A 159 5.49 -19.04 -3.44
CA ASP A 159 4.60 -20.21 -3.38
C ASP A 159 4.61 -21.01 -4.70
N THR A 160 4.60 -20.32 -5.84
CA THR A 160 4.67 -20.95 -7.17
C THR A 160 6.01 -21.67 -7.38
N ILE A 161 7.11 -21.09 -6.90
CA ILE A 161 8.44 -21.72 -6.91
C ILE A 161 8.41 -23.00 -6.06
N ALA A 162 7.86 -22.94 -4.85
CA ALA A 162 7.78 -24.09 -3.96
C ALA A 162 6.95 -25.24 -4.57
N ILE A 163 5.83 -24.94 -5.21
CA ILE A 163 5.01 -25.93 -5.93
C ILE A 163 5.80 -26.52 -7.11
N SER A 164 6.42 -25.67 -7.93
CA SER A 164 7.20 -26.10 -9.10
C SER A 164 8.39 -26.98 -8.70
N GLU A 165 9.04 -26.69 -7.56
CA GLU A 165 10.13 -27.52 -7.04
C GLU A 165 9.64 -28.90 -6.58
N LYS A 166 8.43 -28.97 -6.01
CA LYS A 166 7.79 -30.25 -5.67
C LYS A 166 7.46 -31.06 -6.93
N GLU A 167 6.83 -30.44 -7.92
CA GLU A 167 6.53 -31.09 -9.22
C GLU A 167 7.79 -31.51 -9.98
N LYS A 168 8.90 -30.78 -9.82
CA LYS A 168 10.21 -31.16 -10.36
C LYS A 168 10.70 -32.48 -9.74
N ARG A 169 10.56 -32.65 -8.43
CA ARG A 169 10.93 -33.91 -7.73
C ARG A 169 10.05 -35.08 -8.13
N GLU A 170 8.78 -34.85 -8.45
CA GLU A 170 7.89 -35.90 -8.96
C GLU A 170 8.36 -36.46 -10.32
N SER A 171 9.08 -35.68 -11.13
CA SER A 171 9.70 -36.15 -12.37
C SER A 171 10.96 -37.03 -12.16
N TYR A 172 11.44 -37.20 -10.91
CA TYR A 172 12.63 -38.01 -10.61
C TYR A 172 12.30 -39.50 -10.70
N PHE A 173 13.31 -40.32 -11.03
CA PHE A 173 13.15 -41.77 -11.01
C PHE A 173 13.15 -42.27 -9.57
N LYS A 174 12.20 -43.12 -9.20
CA LYS A 174 12.11 -43.70 -7.86
C LYS A 174 12.41 -45.19 -7.91
N ASP A 175 13.30 -45.67 -7.06
CA ASP A 175 13.49 -47.11 -6.86
C ASP A 175 12.42 -47.70 -5.93
N LYS A 176 12.48 -49.01 -5.69
CA LYS A 176 11.56 -49.71 -4.77
C LYS A 176 11.70 -49.28 -3.32
N SER A 177 12.85 -48.70 -2.95
CA SER A 177 13.13 -48.20 -1.61
C SER A 177 12.67 -46.74 -1.43
N GLY A 178 12.21 -46.10 -2.50
CA GLY A 178 11.81 -44.69 -2.52
C GLY A 178 12.95 -43.71 -2.74
N ASN A 179 14.16 -44.17 -3.07
CA ASN A 179 15.28 -43.29 -3.38
C ASN A 179 15.02 -42.60 -4.72
N GLU A 180 15.23 -41.28 -4.75
CA GLU A 180 15.02 -40.45 -5.93
C GLU A 180 16.33 -40.28 -6.70
N TYR A 181 16.30 -40.55 -8.01
CA TYR A 181 17.43 -40.39 -8.92
C TYR A 181 17.12 -39.31 -9.95
N HIS A 182 18.04 -38.34 -10.04
CA HIS A 182 17.96 -37.30 -11.04
C HIS A 182 18.01 -37.91 -12.46
N PRO A 183 17.10 -37.55 -13.39
CA PRO A 183 17.09 -38.08 -14.76
C PRO A 183 18.41 -37.93 -15.54
N MET A 184 19.19 -36.88 -15.24
CA MET A 184 20.53 -36.72 -15.81
C MET A 184 21.47 -37.87 -15.42
N PHE A 185 21.43 -38.31 -14.16
CA PHE A 185 22.26 -39.43 -13.69
C PHE A 185 21.86 -40.73 -14.39
N VAL A 186 20.55 -41.02 -14.47
CA VAL A 186 20.02 -42.21 -15.17
C VAL A 186 20.43 -42.18 -16.64
N PHE A 187 20.25 -41.04 -17.30
CA PHE A 187 20.62 -40.86 -18.71
C PHE A 187 22.10 -41.13 -18.96
N VAL A 188 22.99 -40.59 -18.12
CA VAL A 188 24.45 -40.81 -18.21
C VAL A 188 24.82 -42.25 -17.89
N LEU A 189 24.21 -42.86 -16.86
CA LEU A 189 24.46 -44.24 -16.48
C LEU A 189 24.12 -45.22 -17.62
N PHE A 190 23.02 -45.01 -18.34
CA PHE A 190 22.68 -45.79 -19.53
C PHE A 190 23.77 -45.74 -20.60
N TRP A 191 24.32 -44.54 -20.90
CA TRP A 191 25.41 -44.40 -21.87
C TRP A 191 26.72 -45.06 -21.42
N VAL A 192 27.00 -45.05 -20.12
CA VAL A 192 28.15 -45.77 -19.56
C VAL A 192 27.97 -47.28 -19.72
N ILE A 193 26.78 -47.82 -19.44
CA ILE A 193 26.48 -49.25 -19.61
C ILE A 193 26.64 -49.68 -21.07
N VAL A 194 26.05 -48.93 -22.01
CA VAL A 194 26.20 -49.17 -23.45
C VAL A 194 27.68 -49.16 -23.84
N SER A 195 28.44 -48.18 -23.37
CA SER A 195 29.88 -48.09 -23.68
C SER A 195 30.68 -49.29 -23.15
N LEU A 196 30.37 -49.75 -21.92
CA LEU A 196 31.01 -50.93 -21.33
C LEU A 196 30.66 -52.23 -22.08
N LEU A 197 29.41 -52.39 -22.51
CA LEU A 197 28.98 -53.54 -23.32
C LEU A 197 29.68 -53.56 -24.68
N THR A 198 29.78 -52.41 -25.35
CA THR A 198 30.52 -52.27 -26.61
C THR A 198 32.00 -52.65 -26.43
N ILE A 199 32.67 -52.16 -25.38
CA ILE A 199 34.07 -52.52 -25.08
C ILE A 199 34.19 -54.03 -24.80
N GLY A 200 33.27 -54.60 -24.02
CA GLY A 200 33.23 -56.03 -23.73
C GLY A 200 33.08 -56.87 -25.01
N GLY A 201 32.20 -56.46 -25.93
CA GLY A 201 32.04 -57.10 -27.24
C GLY A 201 33.32 -57.06 -28.07
N ILE A 202 34.01 -55.91 -28.11
CA ILE A 202 35.29 -55.78 -28.80
C ILE A 202 36.34 -56.74 -28.21
N VAL A 203 36.44 -56.81 -26.88
CA VAL A 203 37.38 -57.74 -26.21
C VAL A 203 37.03 -59.19 -26.56
N LEU A 204 35.75 -59.54 -26.62
CA LEU A 204 35.31 -60.90 -26.96
C LEU A 204 35.75 -61.32 -28.36
N LEU A 205 35.74 -60.40 -29.35
CA LEU A 205 36.27 -60.68 -30.70
C LEU A 205 37.73 -61.12 -30.69
N PHE A 206 38.54 -60.52 -29.82
CA PHE A 206 39.97 -60.84 -29.74
C PHE A 206 40.24 -62.15 -28.97
N VAL A 207 39.34 -62.55 -28.07
CA VAL A 207 39.51 -63.74 -27.22
C VAL A 207 38.94 -64.99 -27.89
N CYS A 208 37.86 -64.88 -28.67
CA CYS A 208 37.25 -66.01 -29.37
C CYS A 208 38.16 -66.53 -30.48
N ARG A 209 38.68 -67.75 -30.31
CA ARG A 209 39.55 -68.44 -31.29
C ARG A 209 38.82 -68.83 -32.58
N ASP A 210 37.51 -69.04 -32.50
CA ASP A 210 36.64 -69.25 -33.65
C ASP A 210 35.98 -67.93 -34.05
N MET A 211 36.42 -67.41 -35.21
CA MET A 211 36.01 -66.12 -35.74
C MET A 211 34.50 -66.04 -35.97
N SER A 212 33.83 -67.16 -36.30
CA SER A 212 32.38 -67.17 -36.55
C SER A 212 31.59 -66.85 -35.27
N THR A 213 31.93 -67.53 -34.17
CA THR A 213 31.28 -67.36 -32.88
C THR A 213 31.48 -65.95 -32.29
N GLY A 214 32.65 -65.36 -32.49
CA GLY A 214 32.93 -63.99 -32.05
C GLY A 214 32.08 -62.95 -32.79
N ILE A 215 31.91 -63.12 -34.11
CA ILE A 215 31.09 -62.22 -34.93
C ILE A 215 29.64 -62.24 -34.49
N ASP A 216 29.06 -63.43 -34.30
CA ASP A 216 27.65 -63.56 -33.87
C ASP A 216 27.42 -62.86 -32.52
N ALA A 217 28.32 -63.07 -31.55
CA ALA A 217 28.23 -62.43 -30.24
C ALA A 217 28.28 -60.89 -30.34
N CYS A 218 29.12 -60.34 -31.22
CA CYS A 218 29.17 -58.90 -31.43
C CYS A 218 27.93 -58.32 -32.08
N VAL A 219 27.31 -59.03 -33.02
CA VAL A 219 26.04 -58.62 -33.62
C VAL A 219 24.96 -58.55 -32.53
N PHE A 220 24.89 -59.54 -31.65
CA PHE A 220 23.94 -59.52 -30.52
C PHE A 220 24.18 -58.34 -29.56
N ILE A 221 25.44 -58.07 -29.20
CA ILE A 221 25.79 -56.93 -28.33
C ILE A 221 25.40 -55.61 -29.00
N LEU A 222 25.69 -55.45 -30.29
CA LEU A 222 25.34 -54.24 -31.04
C LEU A 222 23.82 -54.03 -31.08
N ILE A 223 23.04 -55.08 -31.31
CA ILE A 223 21.57 -55.00 -31.26
C ILE A 223 21.10 -54.60 -29.85
N ALA A 224 21.68 -55.18 -28.80
CA ALA A 224 21.36 -54.83 -27.42
C ALA A 224 21.68 -53.36 -27.10
N ASP A 225 22.83 -52.86 -27.55
CA ASP A 225 23.25 -51.46 -27.39
C ASP A 225 22.30 -50.50 -28.10
N ILE A 226 21.86 -50.83 -29.33
CA ILE A 226 20.87 -50.04 -30.07
C ILE A 226 19.54 -49.99 -29.31
N ILE A 227 19.09 -51.13 -28.78
CA ILE A 227 17.85 -51.19 -27.99
C ILE A 227 17.97 -50.37 -26.72
N LEU A 228 19.08 -50.48 -25.98
CA LEU A 228 19.34 -49.71 -24.76
C LEU A 228 19.40 -48.21 -25.03
N ALA A 229 20.09 -47.79 -26.10
CA ALA A 229 20.14 -46.39 -26.52
C ALA A 229 18.74 -45.86 -26.89
N ALA A 230 17.95 -46.65 -27.63
CA ALA A 230 16.58 -46.29 -27.98
C ALA A 230 15.67 -46.18 -26.74
N LEU A 231 15.81 -47.09 -25.77
CA LEU A 231 15.09 -47.02 -24.49
C LEU A 231 15.50 -45.79 -23.68
N ASN A 232 16.79 -45.47 -23.62
CA ASN A 232 17.29 -44.27 -22.94
C ASN A 232 16.71 -42.98 -23.56
N LEU A 233 16.72 -42.89 -24.89
CA LEU A 233 16.14 -41.77 -25.65
C LEU A 233 14.62 -41.68 -25.52
N LYS A 234 13.92 -42.80 -25.34
CA LYS A 234 12.46 -42.82 -25.18
C LYS A 234 12.01 -42.53 -23.75
N ILE A 235 12.78 -42.93 -22.74
CA ILE A 235 12.37 -42.89 -21.33
C ILE A 235 13.07 -41.77 -20.55
N ALA A 236 14.39 -41.73 -20.56
CA ALA A 236 15.15 -40.79 -19.73
C ALA A 236 15.27 -39.41 -20.38
N TYR A 237 15.47 -39.35 -21.69
CA TYR A 237 15.66 -38.08 -22.40
C TYR A 237 14.46 -37.12 -22.31
N PRO A 238 13.19 -37.53 -22.51
CA PRO A 238 12.05 -36.62 -22.40
C PRO A 238 11.90 -36.04 -20.99
N ARG A 239 12.14 -36.86 -19.95
CA ARG A 239 12.13 -36.40 -18.55
C ARG A 239 13.26 -35.42 -18.25
N LEU A 240 14.44 -35.64 -18.85
CA LEU A 240 15.55 -34.70 -18.73
C LEU A 240 15.20 -33.35 -19.38
N GLN A 241 14.55 -33.36 -20.56
CA GLN A 241 14.07 -32.12 -21.18
C GLN A 241 13.00 -31.43 -20.34
N GLU A 242 12.04 -32.19 -19.78
CA GLU A 242 11.00 -31.66 -18.90
C GLU A 242 11.59 -30.98 -17.67
N ILE A 243 12.57 -31.61 -17.00
CA ILE A 243 13.26 -31.00 -15.85
C ILE A 243 14.02 -29.74 -16.26
N LYS A 244 14.75 -29.75 -17.38
CA LYS A 244 15.45 -28.56 -17.86
C LYS A 244 14.50 -27.40 -18.13
N ALA A 245 13.33 -27.67 -18.71
CA ALA A 245 12.29 -26.66 -18.94
C ALA A 245 11.74 -26.12 -17.62
N LYS A 246 11.43 -27.00 -16.66
CA LYS A 246 10.99 -26.61 -15.31
C LYS A 246 12.06 -25.78 -14.57
N GLU A 247 13.33 -26.16 -14.67
CA GLU A 247 14.44 -25.43 -14.04
C GLU A 247 14.63 -24.03 -14.64
N ALA A 248 14.50 -23.90 -15.97
CA ALA A 248 14.54 -22.59 -16.63
C ALA A 248 13.38 -21.70 -16.14
N ALA A 249 12.15 -22.22 -16.11
CA ALA A 249 10.98 -21.48 -15.62
C ALA A 249 11.12 -21.06 -14.15
N VAL A 250 11.60 -21.96 -13.29
CA VAL A 250 11.88 -21.65 -11.87
C VAL A 250 12.98 -20.58 -11.74
N GLY A 251 14.02 -20.63 -12.59
CA GLY A 251 15.08 -19.61 -12.64
C GLY A 251 14.55 -18.20 -12.98
N GLU A 252 13.61 -18.10 -13.90
CA GLU A 252 12.93 -16.83 -14.23
C GLU A 252 12.12 -16.31 -13.04
N LEU A 253 11.39 -17.18 -12.34
CA LEU A 253 10.64 -16.82 -11.15
C LEU A 253 11.55 -16.33 -10.01
N TYR A 254 12.69 -16.98 -9.79
CA TYR A 254 13.69 -16.50 -8.81
C TYR A 254 14.23 -15.12 -9.17
N THR A 255 14.50 -14.87 -10.45
CA THR A 255 14.96 -13.56 -10.93
C THR A 255 13.89 -12.50 -10.70
N LYS A 256 12.62 -12.81 -11.00
CA LYS A 256 11.49 -11.91 -10.76
C LYS A 256 11.29 -11.62 -9.26
N SER A 257 11.32 -12.65 -8.42
CA SER A 257 11.22 -12.51 -6.95
C SER A 257 12.35 -11.64 -6.39
N GLY A 258 13.59 -11.85 -6.85
CA GLY A 258 14.74 -11.03 -6.49
C GLY A 258 14.59 -9.56 -6.90
N SER A 259 14.09 -9.30 -8.11
CA SER A 259 13.79 -7.94 -8.59
C SER A 259 12.72 -7.25 -7.74
N LEU A 260 11.62 -7.94 -7.41
CA LEU A 260 10.59 -7.42 -6.50
C LEU A 260 11.16 -7.11 -5.11
N GLY A 261 12.01 -8.00 -4.57
CA GLY A 261 12.70 -7.77 -3.30
C GLY A 261 13.67 -6.58 -3.33
N GLY A 262 14.25 -6.27 -4.49
CA GLY A 262 15.01 -5.03 -4.72
C GLY A 262 14.13 -3.79 -4.64
N LYS A 263 13.03 -3.77 -5.39
CA LYS A 263 12.06 -2.66 -5.41
C LYS A 263 11.47 -2.38 -4.03
N VAL A 264 11.06 -3.41 -3.31
CA VAL A 264 10.52 -3.28 -1.95
C VAL A 264 11.53 -2.59 -1.02
N ARG A 265 12.82 -2.93 -1.09
CA ARG A 265 13.87 -2.27 -0.28
C ARG A 265 14.06 -0.80 -0.66
N GLU A 266 14.00 -0.48 -1.95
CA GLU A 266 14.07 0.90 -2.43
C GLU A 266 12.89 1.75 -1.91
N LEU A 267 11.67 1.21 -1.99
CA LEU A 267 10.48 1.87 -1.48
C LEU A 267 10.51 2.04 0.04
N TYR A 268 11.03 1.06 0.78
CA TYR A 268 11.26 1.21 2.22
C TYR A 268 12.17 2.38 2.55
N HIS A 269 13.31 2.50 1.87
CA HIS A 269 14.20 3.64 2.08
C HIS A 269 13.53 4.99 1.76
N LYS A 270 12.72 5.05 0.70
CA LYS A 270 11.93 6.26 0.36
C LYS A 270 10.92 6.59 1.46
N THR A 271 10.22 5.58 1.97
CA THR A 271 9.24 5.70 3.05
C THR A 271 9.90 6.17 4.34
N ASP A 272 11.03 5.57 4.74
CA ASP A 272 11.77 5.95 5.95
C ASP A 272 12.26 7.39 5.89
N LYS A 273 12.77 7.82 4.73
CA LYS A 273 13.19 9.21 4.52
C LYS A 273 12.01 10.17 4.66
N LEU A 274 10.90 9.88 3.97
CA LEU A 274 9.70 10.72 4.01
C LEU A 274 9.09 10.76 5.41
N LYS A 275 9.09 9.64 6.14
CA LYS A 275 8.65 9.56 7.54
C LYS A 275 9.51 10.47 8.43
N ALA A 276 10.83 10.46 8.27
CA ALA A 276 11.72 11.33 9.02
C ALA A 276 11.49 12.82 8.72
N ASP A 277 11.23 13.16 7.45
CA ASP A 277 10.89 14.53 7.04
C ASP A 277 9.56 14.97 7.69
N LEU A 278 8.52 14.11 7.65
CA LEU A 278 7.21 14.33 8.30
C LEU A 278 7.32 14.45 9.83
N ASP A 279 8.14 13.62 10.48
CA ASP A 279 8.37 13.67 11.93
C ASP A 279 9.03 14.98 12.37
N SER A 280 9.74 15.65 11.47
CA SER A 280 10.37 16.94 11.71
C SER A 280 9.45 18.13 11.37
N SER A 281 8.64 18.02 10.30
CA SER A 281 7.79 19.11 9.82
C SER A 281 6.48 19.25 10.59
N ILE A 282 5.78 18.15 10.86
CA ILE A 282 4.46 18.17 11.50
C ILE A 282 4.47 18.86 12.86
N PRO A 283 5.41 18.56 13.80
CA PRO A 283 5.42 19.24 15.10
C PRO A 283 5.67 20.75 14.99
N LYS A 284 6.49 21.18 14.03
CA LYS A 284 6.74 22.62 13.78
C LYS A 284 5.50 23.29 13.24
N PHE A 285 4.81 22.64 12.30
CA PHE A 285 3.56 23.13 11.75
C PHE A 285 2.45 23.22 12.80
N ILE A 286 2.31 22.21 13.67
CA ILE A 286 1.36 22.24 14.79
C ILE A 286 1.65 23.41 15.74
N ALA A 287 2.92 23.71 16.02
CA ALA A 287 3.28 24.85 16.85
C ALA A 287 2.88 26.18 16.17
N LYS A 288 3.21 26.34 14.88
CA LYS A 288 2.82 27.49 14.04
C LYS A 288 1.30 27.66 14.00
N ASP A 289 0.55 26.57 13.86
CA ASP A 289 -0.92 26.56 13.87
C ASP A 289 -1.50 27.09 15.18
N LYS A 290 -0.94 26.66 16.32
CA LYS A 290 -1.37 27.10 17.64
C LYS A 290 -1.09 28.59 17.86
N GLU A 291 0.06 29.07 17.43
CA GLU A 291 0.40 30.50 17.48
C GLU A 291 -0.54 31.34 16.61
N ARG A 292 -0.80 30.91 15.38
CA ARG A 292 -1.69 31.62 14.45
C ARG A 292 -3.13 31.63 14.95
N THR A 293 -3.65 30.49 15.41
CA THR A 293 -5.01 30.39 15.97
C THR A 293 -5.17 31.28 17.20
N ALA A 294 -4.15 31.39 18.06
CA ALA A 294 -4.20 32.27 19.22
C ALA A 294 -4.31 33.76 18.83
N GLN A 295 -3.65 34.18 17.74
CA GLN A 295 -3.73 35.56 17.24
C GLN A 295 -5.13 35.93 16.73
N GLU A 296 -5.85 34.99 16.11
CA GLU A 296 -7.21 35.22 15.61
C GLU A 296 -8.27 35.26 16.72
N THR A 297 -7.94 34.75 17.92
CA THR A 297 -8.86 34.73 19.07
C THR A 297 -8.70 35.91 20.04
N LEU A 298 -7.71 36.78 19.83
CA LEU A 298 -7.39 37.95 20.67
C LEU A 298 -8.05 39.22 20.15
#